data_AF-A0A3M0WHT2-F1
#
_entry.id   AF-A0A3M0WHT2-F1
#
_cell.length_a   1.000
_cell.length_b   1.000
_cell.length_c   1.000
_cell.angle_alpha   90.00
_cell.angle_beta   90.00
_cell.angle_gamma   90.00
#
_symmetry.space_group_name_H-M   'P 1'
#
loop_
_entity.id
_entity.type
_entity.pdbx_description
1 polymer ?
#
loop_
_entity_poly.entity_id
_entity_poly.type
_entity_poly.pdbx_seq_one_letter_code
_entity_poly.pdbx_strand_id
1 'polypeptide(L)'
;MKDILVKLFEQIDPNKEIINESKREEFLTLLDEKVKELKEQAYNEALEKIDEEHTEMLEQVLEKIDNEHTEMLEQVVEKVKSDAEEVLEKTQVEPLVEAVSDYLDEYLEETIPVEKIEESVEQIKYKRLFEAIKETLVAYDISLDEELKEAVIDGKNTIEEKEKELNDALYEKVKIQKEYEELKKQFLLEQKTKGLDSATKSYVEKYIEDADIDELEEKINEAIDAYTQSEKDRARNSIPSNAIITEGKEFNGNKTMAEYYAEIGKKMSRFIK
;
A
#
# COMPACT_ATOMS: atom_id res chain seq x y z
N MET A 1 -65.24 38.67 45.74
CA MET A 1 -66.37 37.71 45.70
C MET A 1 -67.05 37.62 47.07
N LYS A 2 -66.30 37.41 48.18
CA LYS A 2 -66.84 37.44 49.55
C LYS A 2 -67.63 38.72 49.88
N ASP A 3 -67.11 39.90 49.56
CA ASP A 3 -67.81 41.19 49.80
C ASP A 3 -69.11 41.37 49.01
N ILE A 4 -69.23 40.72 47.85
CA ILE A 4 -70.44 40.78 47.02
C ILE A 4 -71.51 39.83 47.58
N LEU A 5 -71.08 38.65 48.07
CA LEU A 5 -71.95 37.67 48.70
C LEU A 5 -72.48 38.16 50.05
N VAL A 6 -71.65 38.84 50.85
CA VAL A 6 -72.07 39.48 52.10
C VAL A 6 -73.17 40.51 51.82
N LYS A 7 -73.00 41.35 50.79
CA LYS A 7 -74.04 42.32 50.35
C LYS A 7 -75.32 41.64 49.84
N LEU A 8 -75.22 40.52 49.14
CA LEU A 8 -76.37 39.72 48.71
C LEU A 8 -77.12 39.11 49.90
N PHE A 9 -76.43 38.59 50.90
CA PHE A 9 -77.06 38.04 52.11
C PHE A 9 -77.74 39.11 52.97
N GLU A 10 -77.21 40.34 52.98
CA GLU A 10 -77.84 41.49 53.63
C GLU A 10 -79.10 41.99 52.88
N GLN A 11 -79.15 41.84 51.56
CA GLN A 11 -80.33 42.19 50.75
C GLN A 11 -81.46 41.14 50.84
N ILE A 12 -81.12 39.86 51.00
CA ILE A 12 -82.08 38.74 51.00
C ILE A 12 -82.68 38.50 52.39
N ASP A 13 -81.91 38.69 53.46
CA ASP A 13 -82.37 38.53 54.85
C ASP A 13 -81.85 39.68 55.74
N PRO A 14 -82.46 40.87 55.67
CA PRO A 14 -82.02 42.05 56.41
C PRO A 14 -82.16 41.90 57.93
N ASN A 15 -83.03 41.00 58.41
CA ASN A 15 -83.27 40.75 59.84
C ASN A 15 -82.45 39.58 60.41
N LYS A 16 -81.68 38.87 59.57
CA LYS A 16 -80.85 37.69 59.96
C LYS A 16 -81.62 36.57 60.67
N GLU A 17 -82.92 36.42 60.40
CA GLU A 17 -83.77 35.42 61.06
C GLU A 17 -83.58 34.01 60.46
N ILE A 18 -83.20 33.91 59.19
CA ILE A 18 -83.19 32.67 58.41
C ILE A 18 -81.75 32.22 58.13
N ILE A 19 -80.87 33.17 57.82
CA ILE A 19 -79.45 32.94 57.54
C ILE A 19 -78.61 33.45 58.72
N ASN A 20 -78.51 32.61 59.75
CA ASN A 20 -77.61 32.83 60.87
C ASN A 20 -76.14 32.79 60.42
N GLU A 21 -75.24 33.31 61.26
CA GLU A 21 -73.81 33.44 60.97
C GLU A 21 -73.16 32.09 60.62
N SER A 22 -73.56 31.02 61.32
CA SER A 22 -73.10 29.64 61.06
C SER A 22 -73.37 29.17 59.63
N LYS A 23 -74.59 29.37 59.10
CA LYS A 23 -74.93 28.95 57.73
C LYS A 23 -74.23 29.79 56.66
N ARG A 24 -73.91 31.06 56.96
CA ARG A 24 -73.12 31.91 56.06
C ARG A 24 -71.69 31.38 55.96
N GLU A 25 -71.10 31.01 57.08
CA GLU A 25 -69.75 30.43 57.10
C GLU A 25 -69.70 29.09 56.36
N GLU A 26 -70.64 28.17 56.61
CA GLU A 26 -70.74 26.89 55.88
C GLU A 26 -70.90 27.08 54.37
N PHE A 27 -71.71 28.04 53.93
CA PHE A 27 -71.86 28.34 52.51
C PHE A 27 -70.58 28.94 51.90
N LEU A 28 -69.88 29.81 52.64
CA LEU A 28 -68.61 30.37 52.19
C LEU A 28 -67.52 29.31 52.09
N THR A 29 -67.46 28.34 53.03
CA THR A 29 -66.49 27.24 52.96
C THR A 29 -66.79 26.31 51.78
N LEU A 30 -68.07 25.95 51.56
CA LEU A 30 -68.47 25.14 50.41
C LEU A 30 -68.19 25.85 49.08
N LEU A 31 -68.40 27.16 49.02
CA LEU A 31 -68.09 27.95 47.84
C LEU A 31 -66.58 28.03 47.60
N ASP A 32 -65.78 28.27 48.64
CA ASP A 32 -64.32 28.28 48.55
C ASP A 32 -63.79 26.91 48.09
N GLU A 33 -64.37 25.80 48.59
CA GLU A 33 -64.07 24.43 48.14
C GLU A 33 -64.44 24.22 46.67
N LYS A 34 -65.66 24.61 46.24
CA LYS A 34 -66.08 24.46 44.84
C LYS A 34 -65.26 25.34 43.88
N VAL A 35 -64.89 26.54 44.31
CA VAL A 35 -63.98 27.42 43.56
C VAL A 35 -62.59 26.80 43.44
N LYS A 36 -62.11 26.13 44.48
CA LYS A 36 -60.83 25.39 44.42
C LYS A 36 -60.91 24.21 43.45
N GLU A 37 -61.96 23.41 43.52
CA GLU A 37 -62.20 22.27 42.62
C GLU A 37 -62.28 22.72 41.16
N LEU A 38 -63.02 23.79 40.85
CA LEU A 38 -63.10 24.34 39.49
C LEU A 38 -61.77 24.87 38.97
N LYS A 39 -60.94 25.45 39.85
CA LYS A 39 -59.59 25.88 39.48
C LYS A 39 -58.68 24.70 39.19
N GLU A 40 -58.74 23.65 40.02
CA GLU A 40 -57.97 22.41 39.80
C GLU A 40 -58.39 21.72 38.50
N GLN A 41 -59.70 21.66 38.22
CA GLN A 41 -60.22 21.12 36.97
C GLN A 41 -59.73 21.93 35.76
N ALA A 42 -59.89 23.26 35.77
CA ALA A 42 -59.43 24.11 34.68
C ALA A 42 -57.91 24.06 34.49
N TYR A 43 -57.15 23.87 35.57
CA TYR A 43 -55.71 23.70 35.51
C TYR A 43 -55.31 22.37 34.86
N ASN A 44 -55.97 21.27 35.24
CA ASN A 44 -55.71 19.95 34.63
C ASN A 44 -56.10 19.92 33.16
N GLU A 45 -57.26 20.50 32.79
CA GLU A 45 -57.67 20.61 31.39
C GLU A 45 -56.69 21.45 30.56
N ALA A 46 -56.10 22.49 31.15
CA ALA A 46 -55.06 23.27 30.48
C ALA A 46 -53.75 22.48 30.33
N LEU A 47 -53.36 21.69 31.33
CA LEU A 47 -52.20 20.81 31.24
C LEU A 47 -52.38 19.73 30.18
N GLU A 48 -53.54 19.07 30.13
CA GLU A 48 -53.82 18.04 29.12
C GLU A 48 -53.70 18.61 27.70
N LYS A 49 -54.25 19.81 27.46
CA LYS A 49 -54.10 20.49 26.16
C LYS A 49 -52.66 20.83 25.82
N ILE A 50 -51.89 21.30 26.81
CA ILE A 50 -50.47 21.59 26.60
C ILE A 50 -49.70 20.30 26.27
N ASP A 51 -50.01 19.21 26.96
CA ASP A 51 -49.36 17.92 26.70
C ASP A 51 -49.74 17.37 25.32
N GLU A 52 -51.00 17.49 24.90
CA GLU A 52 -51.46 17.15 23.54
C GLU A 52 -50.74 17.99 22.48
N GLU A 53 -50.73 19.32 22.61
CA GLU A 53 -50.07 20.24 21.67
C GLU A 53 -48.56 19.96 21.59
N HIS A 54 -47.90 19.75 22.72
CA HIS A 54 -46.48 19.43 22.74
C HIS A 54 -46.17 18.05 22.15
N THR A 55 -47.04 17.06 22.35
CA THR A 55 -46.89 15.73 21.75
C THR A 55 -46.99 15.83 20.23
N GLU A 56 -48.00 16.54 19.71
CA GLU A 56 -48.13 16.77 18.26
C GLU A 56 -46.92 17.52 17.68
N MET A 57 -46.42 18.54 18.37
CA MET A 57 -45.22 19.27 17.93
C MET A 57 -43.98 18.39 17.91
N LEU A 58 -43.80 17.53 18.93
CA LEU A 58 -42.67 16.61 18.98
C LEU A 58 -42.73 15.57 17.87
N GLU A 59 -43.91 15.01 17.59
CA GLU A 59 -44.11 14.07 16.48
C GLU A 59 -43.77 14.73 15.13
N GLN A 60 -44.24 15.96 14.90
CA GLN A 60 -43.92 16.71 13.67
C GLN A 60 -42.43 17.02 13.52
N VAL A 61 -41.75 17.34 14.62
CA VAL A 61 -40.30 17.59 14.60
C VAL A 61 -39.55 16.30 14.32
N LEU A 62 -39.94 15.18 14.93
CA LEU A 62 -39.33 13.88 14.68
C LEU A 62 -39.51 13.44 13.24
N GLU A 63 -40.72 13.57 12.69
CA GLU A 63 -40.99 13.21 11.28
C GLU A 63 -40.15 14.06 10.31
N LYS A 64 -39.97 15.35 10.60
CA LYS A 64 -39.08 16.21 9.80
C LYS A 64 -37.63 15.78 9.89
N ILE A 65 -37.15 15.50 11.10
CA ILE A 65 -35.76 15.03 11.32
C ILE A 65 -35.53 13.70 10.58
N ASP A 66 -36.47 12.78 10.68
CA ASP A 66 -36.37 11.48 10.02
C ASP A 66 -36.34 11.64 8.50
N ASN A 67 -37.24 12.45 7.92
CA ASN A 67 -37.24 12.73 6.48
C ASN A 67 -35.93 13.41 6.03
N GLU A 68 -35.49 14.46 6.72
CA GLU A 68 -34.25 15.17 6.39
C GLU A 68 -33.02 14.26 6.48
N HIS A 69 -32.92 13.46 7.54
CA HIS A 69 -31.80 12.54 7.71
C HIS A 69 -31.84 11.37 6.71
N THR A 70 -33.02 10.85 6.35
CA THR A 70 -33.15 9.84 5.30
C THR A 70 -32.69 10.39 3.96
N GLU A 71 -33.09 11.60 3.57
CA GLU A 71 -32.62 12.26 2.35
C GLU A 71 -31.09 12.46 2.35
N MET A 72 -30.53 12.90 3.48
CA MET A 72 -29.07 13.04 3.61
C MET A 72 -28.34 11.70 3.48
N LEU A 73 -28.88 10.63 4.07
CA LEU A 73 -28.30 9.30 3.96
C LEU A 73 -28.34 8.77 2.53
N GLU A 74 -29.44 9.00 1.81
CA GLU A 74 -29.54 8.65 0.38
C GLU A 74 -28.49 9.37 -0.45
N GLN A 75 -28.32 10.68 -0.25
CA GLN A 75 -27.29 11.48 -0.94
C GLN A 75 -25.86 10.99 -0.64
N VAL A 76 -25.58 10.63 0.62
CA VAL A 76 -24.27 10.08 1.01
C VAL A 76 -24.03 8.73 0.32
N VAL A 77 -25.03 7.85 0.28
CA VAL A 77 -24.91 6.54 -0.39
C VAL A 77 -24.68 6.70 -1.88
N GLU A 78 -25.41 7.60 -2.55
CA GLU A 78 -25.20 7.88 -3.97
C GLU A 78 -23.80 8.42 -4.24
N LYS A 79 -23.34 9.37 -3.42
CA LYS A 79 -21.99 9.93 -3.56
C LYS A 79 -20.91 8.89 -3.36
N VAL A 80 -21.02 8.04 -2.33
CA VAL A 80 -20.05 6.96 -2.08
C VAL A 80 -20.03 5.96 -3.23
N LYS A 81 -21.19 5.62 -3.83
CA LYS A 81 -21.24 4.76 -5.02
C LYS A 81 -20.55 5.40 -6.21
N SER A 82 -20.85 6.66 -6.50
CA SER A 82 -20.22 7.41 -7.59
C SER A 82 -18.70 7.52 -7.39
N ASP A 83 -18.25 7.83 -6.18
CA ASP A 83 -16.83 7.93 -5.85
C ASP A 83 -16.14 6.55 -5.99
N ALA A 84 -16.82 5.46 -5.61
CA ALA A 84 -16.31 4.11 -5.78
C ALA A 84 -16.20 3.69 -7.26
N GLU A 85 -17.20 4.03 -8.09
CA GLU A 85 -17.16 3.81 -9.53
C GLU A 85 -16.04 4.62 -10.18
N GLU A 86 -15.88 5.90 -9.82
CA GLU A 86 -14.80 6.75 -10.32
C GLU A 86 -13.42 6.23 -9.89
N VAL A 87 -13.29 5.72 -8.67
CA VAL A 87 -12.05 5.08 -8.20
C VAL A 87 -11.79 3.80 -8.98
N LEU A 88 -12.79 2.98 -9.30
CA LEU A 88 -12.61 1.78 -10.12
C LEU A 88 -12.17 2.13 -11.54
N GLU A 89 -12.77 3.16 -12.16
CA GLU A 89 -12.33 3.63 -13.49
C GLU A 89 -10.92 4.23 -13.49
N LYS A 90 -10.54 4.94 -12.41
CA LYS A 90 -9.20 5.55 -12.28
C LYS A 90 -8.13 4.57 -11.84
N THR A 91 -8.49 3.55 -11.07
CA THR A 91 -7.56 2.50 -10.71
C THR A 91 -7.36 1.71 -12.00
N GLN A 92 -6.21 1.88 -12.62
CA GLN A 92 -5.81 1.26 -13.88
C GLN A 92 -5.65 -0.26 -13.72
N VAL A 93 -6.64 -0.96 -13.19
CA VAL A 93 -6.64 -2.40 -12.97
C VAL A 93 -6.62 -3.10 -14.31
N GLU A 94 -7.43 -2.68 -15.28
CA GLU A 94 -7.41 -3.29 -16.61
C GLU A 94 -6.03 -3.11 -17.29
N PRO A 95 -5.45 -1.89 -17.40
CA PRO A 95 -4.11 -1.74 -17.98
C PRO A 95 -3.01 -2.48 -17.22
N LEU A 96 -3.11 -2.59 -15.89
CA LEU A 96 -2.14 -3.34 -15.09
C LEU A 96 -2.29 -4.85 -15.30
N VAL A 97 -3.51 -5.36 -15.36
CA VAL A 97 -3.79 -6.76 -15.65
C VAL A 97 -3.34 -7.11 -17.06
N GLU A 98 -3.58 -6.23 -18.04
CA GLU A 98 -3.09 -6.38 -19.42
C GLU A 98 -1.55 -6.37 -19.45
N ALA A 99 -0.90 -5.40 -18.82
CA ALA A 99 0.56 -5.34 -18.75
C ALA A 99 1.19 -6.54 -18.02
N VAL A 100 0.54 -7.06 -16.97
CA VAL A 100 0.99 -8.28 -16.29
C VAL A 100 0.76 -9.51 -17.17
N SER A 101 -0.36 -9.58 -17.89
CA SER A 101 -0.63 -10.67 -18.83
C SER A 101 0.39 -10.68 -19.97
N ASP A 102 0.65 -9.52 -20.57
CA ASP A 102 1.64 -9.36 -21.64
C ASP A 102 3.05 -9.74 -21.17
N TYR A 103 3.45 -9.30 -19.98
CA TYR A 103 4.73 -9.67 -19.39
C TYR A 103 4.85 -11.18 -19.13
N LEU A 104 3.78 -11.80 -18.64
CA LEU A 104 3.77 -13.24 -18.40
C LEU A 104 3.82 -14.03 -19.71
N ASP A 105 3.12 -13.58 -20.76
CA ASP A 105 3.15 -14.23 -22.06
C ASP A 105 4.55 -14.10 -22.71
N GLU A 106 5.17 -12.91 -22.66
CA GLU A 106 6.55 -12.68 -23.13
C GLU A 106 7.56 -13.54 -22.34
N TYR A 107 7.45 -13.57 -21.02
CA TYR A 107 8.30 -14.39 -20.17
C TYR A 107 8.10 -15.89 -20.42
N LEU A 108 6.87 -16.35 -20.67
CA LEU A 108 6.60 -17.74 -21.00
C LEU A 108 7.15 -18.10 -22.39
N GLU A 109 7.06 -17.23 -23.39
CA GLU A 109 7.69 -17.45 -24.70
C GLU A 109 9.22 -17.52 -24.60
N GLU A 110 9.84 -16.68 -23.78
CA GLU A 110 11.30 -16.65 -23.62
C GLU A 110 11.83 -17.82 -22.77
N THR A 111 11.11 -18.20 -21.71
CA THR A 111 11.57 -19.23 -20.77
C THR A 111 11.12 -20.64 -21.12
N ILE A 112 10.06 -20.79 -21.90
CA ILE A 112 9.62 -22.09 -22.39
C ILE A 112 10.26 -22.33 -23.75
N PRO A 113 11.22 -23.26 -23.87
CA PRO A 113 11.74 -23.67 -25.17
C PRO A 113 10.65 -24.45 -25.91
N VAL A 114 9.83 -23.73 -26.69
CA VAL A 114 8.73 -24.27 -27.50
C VAL A 114 9.24 -25.39 -28.40
N GLU A 115 10.43 -25.22 -28.97
CA GLU A 115 11.12 -26.23 -29.79
C GLU A 115 11.34 -27.54 -29.01
N LYS A 116 11.71 -27.47 -27.72
CA LYS A 116 11.87 -28.68 -26.90
C LYS A 116 10.54 -29.30 -26.51
N ILE A 117 9.48 -28.51 -26.37
CA ILE A 117 8.13 -29.05 -26.11
C ILE A 117 7.62 -29.75 -27.35
N GLU A 118 7.74 -29.15 -28.53
CA GLU A 118 7.35 -29.78 -29.79
C GLU A 118 8.14 -31.06 -30.03
N GLU A 119 9.46 -31.03 -29.86
CA GLU A 119 10.32 -32.21 -29.95
C GLU A 119 9.93 -33.27 -28.91
N SER A 120 9.61 -32.88 -27.67
CA SER A 120 9.14 -33.80 -26.63
C SER A 120 7.77 -34.40 -26.95
N VAL A 121 6.85 -33.62 -27.54
CA VAL A 121 5.53 -34.09 -27.97
C VAL A 121 5.67 -35.06 -29.14
N GLU A 122 6.56 -34.78 -30.08
CA GLU A 122 6.90 -35.70 -31.15
C GLU A 122 7.54 -36.98 -30.61
N GLN A 123 8.50 -36.89 -29.71
CA GLN A 123 9.10 -38.05 -29.05
C GLN A 123 8.07 -38.89 -28.29
N ILE A 124 7.10 -38.28 -27.60
CA ILE A 124 5.99 -39.00 -26.96
C ILE A 124 5.12 -39.71 -27.99
N LYS A 125 4.82 -39.08 -29.13
CA LYS A 125 4.07 -39.70 -30.23
C LYS A 125 4.85 -40.88 -30.82
N TYR A 126 6.15 -40.72 -31.09
CA TYR A 126 7.02 -41.79 -31.56
C TYR A 126 7.11 -42.93 -30.54
N LYS A 127 7.20 -42.62 -29.25
CA LYS A 127 7.19 -43.62 -28.17
C LYS A 127 5.89 -44.40 -28.11
N ARG A 128 4.73 -43.73 -28.23
CA ARG A 128 3.42 -44.39 -28.30
C ARG A 128 3.27 -45.26 -29.54
N LEU A 129 3.71 -44.78 -30.70
CA LEU A 129 3.75 -45.57 -31.94
C LEU A 129 4.68 -46.77 -31.79
N PHE A 130 5.84 -46.59 -31.16
CA PHE A 130 6.78 -47.67 -30.89
C PHE A 130 6.24 -48.69 -29.89
N GLU A 131 5.54 -48.26 -28.84
CA GLU A 131 4.86 -49.15 -27.90
C GLU A 131 3.73 -49.94 -28.59
N ALA A 132 2.96 -49.30 -29.47
CA ALA A 132 1.96 -49.99 -30.28
C ALA A 132 2.58 -50.97 -31.28
N ILE A 133 3.71 -50.61 -31.91
CA ILE A 133 4.51 -51.50 -32.76
C ILE A 133 5.06 -52.67 -31.94
N LYS A 134 5.54 -52.41 -30.72
CA LYS A 134 6.05 -53.44 -29.81
C LYS A 134 4.93 -54.39 -29.38
N GLU A 135 3.76 -53.87 -29.02
CA GLU A 135 2.60 -54.70 -28.64
C GLU A 135 2.13 -55.57 -29.81
N THR A 136 2.10 -55.01 -31.03
CA THR A 136 1.75 -55.77 -32.24
C THR A 136 2.83 -56.76 -32.64
N LEU A 137 4.12 -56.44 -32.51
CA LEU A 137 5.23 -57.37 -32.78
C LEU A 137 5.33 -58.48 -31.73
N VAL A 138 5.07 -58.18 -30.45
CA VAL A 138 5.00 -59.16 -29.37
C VAL A 138 3.75 -60.04 -29.51
N ALA A 139 2.64 -59.52 -30.04
CA ALA A 139 1.50 -60.35 -30.44
C ALA A 139 1.85 -61.28 -31.63
N TYR A 140 2.86 -60.90 -32.43
CA TYR A 140 3.44 -61.68 -33.52
C TYR A 140 4.69 -62.50 -33.10
N ASP A 141 4.94 -62.68 -31.79
CA ASP A 141 6.08 -63.43 -31.20
C ASP A 141 6.01 -64.95 -31.40
N ILE A 142 5.62 -65.35 -32.61
CA ILE A 142 5.99 -66.63 -33.19
C ILE A 142 6.86 -66.25 -34.39
N SER A 143 8.16 -66.06 -34.13
CA SER A 143 9.30 -66.07 -35.08
C SER A 143 10.06 -64.75 -35.32
N LEU A 144 10.55 -64.08 -34.27
CA LEU A 144 11.66 -63.12 -34.43
C LEU A 144 13.01 -63.83 -34.34
N ASP A 145 13.91 -63.57 -35.30
CA ASP A 145 15.29 -64.09 -35.37
C ASP A 145 16.13 -63.58 -34.17
N GLU A 146 16.98 -64.44 -33.60
CA GLU A 146 17.80 -64.15 -32.41
C GLU A 146 18.69 -62.89 -32.60
N GLU A 147 19.08 -62.61 -33.84
CA GLU A 147 19.88 -61.45 -34.26
C GLU A 147 19.15 -60.10 -34.06
N LEU A 148 17.82 -60.06 -34.25
CA LEU A 148 17.02 -58.86 -33.98
C LEU A 148 16.90 -58.59 -32.48
N LYS A 149 16.86 -59.65 -31.66
CA LYS A 149 16.82 -59.52 -30.20
C LYS A 149 18.15 -58.98 -29.67
N GLU A 150 19.26 -59.45 -30.22
CA GLU A 150 20.59 -58.95 -29.87
C GLU A 150 20.78 -57.49 -30.29
N ALA A 151 20.34 -57.10 -31.48
CA ALA A 151 20.38 -55.70 -31.94
C ALA A 151 19.53 -54.75 -31.05
N VAL A 152 18.38 -55.22 -30.54
CA VAL A 152 17.55 -54.44 -29.62
C VAL A 152 18.21 -54.29 -28.24
N ILE A 153 18.89 -55.33 -27.76
CA ILE A 153 19.64 -55.28 -26.50
C ILE A 153 20.86 -54.36 -26.65
N ASP A 154 21.58 -54.43 -27.76
CA ASP A 154 22.75 -53.59 -28.04
C ASP A 154 22.36 -52.11 -28.20
N GLY A 155 21.25 -51.84 -28.90
CA GLY A 155 20.67 -50.50 -28.98
C GLY A 155 20.27 -49.95 -27.61
N LYS A 156 19.70 -50.79 -26.75
CA LYS A 156 19.37 -50.40 -25.37
C LYS A 156 20.63 -50.04 -24.58
N ASN A 157 21.66 -50.88 -24.62
CA ASN A 157 22.91 -50.61 -23.90
C ASN A 157 23.57 -49.30 -24.40
N THR A 158 23.54 -49.07 -25.73
CA THR A 158 24.06 -47.84 -26.33
C THR A 158 23.28 -46.61 -25.87
N ILE A 159 21.94 -46.69 -25.77
CA ILE A 159 21.12 -45.60 -25.26
C ILE A 159 21.43 -45.32 -23.79
N GLU A 160 21.53 -46.35 -22.94
CA GLU A 160 21.86 -46.18 -21.52
C GLU A 160 23.26 -45.58 -21.32
N GLU A 161 24.25 -45.98 -22.13
CA GLU A 161 25.59 -45.39 -22.13
C GLU A 161 25.55 -43.90 -22.54
N LYS A 162 24.81 -43.57 -23.60
CA LYS A 162 24.66 -42.19 -24.08
C LYS A 162 23.90 -41.30 -23.10
N GLU A 163 22.88 -41.83 -22.42
CA GLU A 163 22.18 -41.12 -21.35
C GLU A 163 23.10 -40.82 -20.18
N LYS A 164 23.98 -41.75 -19.82
CA LYS A 164 24.99 -41.54 -18.78
C LYS A 164 26.00 -40.45 -19.17
N GLU A 165 26.56 -40.53 -20.38
CA GLU A 165 27.46 -39.51 -20.91
C GLU A 165 26.80 -38.12 -20.96
N LEU A 166 25.52 -38.07 -21.35
CA LEU A 166 24.75 -36.82 -21.38
C LEU A 166 24.58 -36.23 -19.99
N ASN A 167 24.25 -37.05 -18.99
CA ASN A 167 24.11 -36.61 -17.60
C ASN A 167 25.45 -36.10 -17.02
N ASP A 168 26.55 -36.80 -17.30
CA ASP A 168 27.89 -36.38 -16.87
C ASP A 168 28.26 -35.03 -17.54
N ALA A 169 28.01 -34.88 -18.84
CA ALA A 169 28.25 -33.62 -19.55
C ALA A 169 27.37 -32.47 -19.04
N LEU A 170 26.11 -32.72 -18.68
CA LEU A 170 25.24 -31.72 -18.06
C LEU A 170 25.75 -31.29 -16.69
N TYR A 171 26.23 -32.24 -15.88
CA TYR A 171 26.84 -31.94 -14.59
C TYR A 171 28.08 -31.06 -14.74
N GLU A 172 28.97 -31.40 -15.69
CA GLU A 172 30.14 -30.59 -16.01
C GLU A 172 29.75 -29.20 -16.52
N LYS A 173 28.74 -29.09 -17.40
CA LYS A 173 28.26 -27.79 -17.89
C LYS A 173 27.76 -26.89 -16.75
N VAL A 174 26.95 -27.42 -15.83
CA VAL A 174 26.45 -26.65 -14.68
C VAL A 174 27.60 -26.21 -13.78
N LYS A 175 28.59 -27.08 -13.57
CA LYS A 175 29.78 -26.74 -12.78
C LYS A 175 30.59 -25.62 -13.44
N ILE A 176 30.89 -25.75 -14.73
CA ILE A 176 31.64 -24.75 -15.50
C ILE A 176 30.89 -23.42 -15.53
N GLN A 177 29.56 -23.44 -15.65
CA GLN A 177 28.76 -22.22 -15.64
C GLN A 177 28.88 -21.46 -14.30
N LYS A 178 28.83 -22.17 -13.17
CA LYS A 178 29.07 -21.56 -11.85
C LYS A 178 30.48 -20.96 -11.73
N GLU A 179 31.49 -21.70 -12.16
CA GLU A 179 32.88 -21.22 -12.15
C GLU A 179 33.06 -19.99 -13.06
N TYR A 180 32.38 -19.97 -14.21
CA TYR A 180 32.38 -18.84 -15.15
C TYR A 180 31.70 -17.60 -14.55
N GLU A 181 30.56 -17.79 -13.90
CA GLU A 181 29.82 -16.73 -13.20
C GLU A 181 30.70 -16.11 -12.10
N GLU A 182 31.30 -16.92 -11.22
CA GLU A 182 32.23 -16.46 -10.17
C GLU A 182 33.43 -15.70 -10.74
N LEU A 183 34.06 -16.22 -11.79
CA LEU A 183 35.21 -15.59 -12.43
C LEU A 183 34.83 -14.26 -13.11
N LYS A 184 33.64 -14.18 -13.73
CA LYS A 184 33.11 -12.96 -14.32
C LYS A 184 32.84 -11.90 -13.24
N LYS A 185 32.30 -12.28 -12.08
CA LYS A 185 32.14 -11.37 -10.92
C LYS A 185 33.49 -10.79 -10.49
N GLN A 186 34.49 -11.64 -10.30
CA GLN A 186 35.83 -11.22 -9.90
C GLN A 186 36.48 -10.28 -10.92
N PHE A 187 36.37 -10.60 -12.21
CA PHE A 187 36.93 -9.77 -13.28
C PHE A 187 36.29 -8.37 -13.33
N LEU A 188 34.97 -8.28 -13.21
CA LEU A 188 34.26 -6.98 -13.20
C LEU A 188 34.66 -6.14 -11.98
N LEU A 189 34.74 -6.76 -10.80
CA LEU A 189 35.23 -6.11 -9.59
C LEU A 189 36.66 -5.60 -9.79
N GLU A 190 37.58 -6.42 -10.29
CA GLU A 190 38.96 -6.01 -10.55
C GLU A 190 39.05 -4.87 -11.58
N GLN A 191 38.28 -4.94 -12.67
CA GLN A 191 38.31 -3.92 -13.71
C GLN A 191 37.81 -2.57 -13.22
N LYS A 192 36.70 -2.54 -12.47
CA LYS A 192 36.07 -1.30 -11.99
C LYS A 192 36.73 -0.76 -10.72
N THR A 193 37.39 -1.60 -9.92
CA THR A 193 38.16 -1.15 -8.75
C THR A 193 39.60 -0.76 -9.09
N LYS A 194 40.02 -0.93 -10.34
CA LYS A 194 41.37 -0.54 -10.81
C LYS A 194 41.52 0.98 -10.80
N GLY A 195 42.08 1.50 -9.70
CA GLY A 195 42.34 2.93 -9.50
C GLY A 195 41.64 3.54 -8.29
N LEU A 196 40.80 2.78 -7.58
CA LEU A 196 40.18 3.21 -6.33
C LEU A 196 41.13 3.02 -5.13
N ASP A 197 40.94 3.80 -4.07
CA ASP A 197 41.71 3.61 -2.84
C ASP A 197 41.30 2.31 -2.11
N SER A 198 42.18 1.83 -1.22
CA SER A 198 41.97 0.56 -0.51
C SER A 198 40.71 0.55 0.38
N ALA A 199 40.20 1.71 0.80
CA ALA A 199 39.03 1.80 1.67
C ALA A 199 37.73 1.71 0.86
N THR A 200 37.71 2.34 -0.33
CA THR A 200 36.63 2.28 -1.32
C THR A 200 36.48 0.85 -1.84
N LYS A 201 37.59 0.17 -2.12
CA LYS A 201 37.59 -1.22 -2.61
C LYS A 201 36.90 -2.17 -1.61
N SER A 202 37.24 -2.07 -0.33
CA SER A 202 36.62 -2.91 0.70
C SER A 202 35.15 -2.57 1.00
N TYR A 203 34.69 -1.36 0.67
CA TYR A 203 33.28 -0.98 0.77
C TYR A 203 32.47 -1.58 -0.40
N VAL A 204 33.00 -1.47 -1.61
CA VAL A 204 32.41 -2.05 -2.83
C VAL A 204 32.35 -3.59 -2.73
N GLU A 205 33.39 -4.26 -2.23
CA GLU A 205 33.39 -5.71 -2.03
C GLU A 205 32.28 -6.19 -1.07
N LYS A 206 31.97 -5.42 -0.03
CA LYS A 206 30.91 -5.76 0.94
C LYS A 206 29.50 -5.44 0.45
N TYR A 207 29.37 -4.43 -0.40
CA TYR A 207 28.06 -3.99 -0.89
C TYR A 207 27.50 -4.91 -1.98
N ILE A 208 28.36 -5.76 -2.56
CA ILE A 208 28.12 -6.45 -3.82
C ILE A 208 28.21 -7.98 -3.66
N GLU A 209 28.42 -8.47 -2.44
CA GLU A 209 28.54 -9.89 -2.11
C GLU A 209 27.31 -10.70 -2.56
N ASP A 210 26.11 -10.11 -2.47
CA ASP A 210 24.84 -10.75 -2.87
C ASP A 210 24.28 -10.24 -4.21
N ALA A 211 25.05 -9.47 -4.98
CA ALA A 211 24.54 -8.86 -6.22
C ALA A 211 24.60 -9.81 -7.43
N ASP A 212 23.59 -9.70 -8.29
CA ASP A 212 23.48 -10.46 -9.54
C ASP A 212 24.36 -9.87 -10.65
N ILE A 213 24.89 -10.72 -11.54
CA ILE A 213 25.94 -10.41 -12.51
C ILE A 213 25.55 -9.26 -13.45
N ASP A 214 24.27 -9.20 -13.82
CA ASP A 214 23.77 -8.23 -14.77
C ASP A 214 23.56 -6.84 -14.13
N GLU A 215 23.35 -6.79 -12.81
CA GLU A 215 23.22 -5.55 -12.03
C GLU A 215 24.55 -5.11 -11.38
N LEU A 216 25.61 -5.93 -11.48
CA LEU A 216 26.90 -5.64 -10.85
C LEU A 216 27.45 -4.29 -11.28
N GLU A 217 27.32 -3.92 -12.56
CA GLU A 217 27.88 -2.65 -13.03
C GLU A 217 27.18 -1.44 -12.42
N GLU A 218 25.85 -1.49 -12.31
CA GLU A 218 25.04 -0.41 -11.73
C GLU A 218 25.31 -0.31 -10.23
N LYS A 219 25.28 -1.44 -9.51
CA LYS A 219 25.56 -1.49 -8.07
C LYS A 219 26.99 -1.10 -7.71
N ILE A 220 27.98 -1.42 -8.56
CA ILE A 220 29.36 -0.93 -8.37
C ILE A 220 29.40 0.60 -8.46
N ASN A 221 28.73 1.19 -9.45
CA ASN A 221 28.71 2.64 -9.62
C ASN A 221 27.95 3.33 -8.47
N GLU A 222 26.80 2.79 -8.06
CA GLU A 222 26.04 3.27 -6.91
C GLU A 222 26.86 3.20 -5.61
N ALA A 223 27.61 2.12 -5.39
CA ALA A 223 28.48 1.96 -4.23
C ALA A 223 29.62 3.01 -4.22
N ILE A 224 30.18 3.33 -5.38
CA ILE A 224 31.20 4.38 -5.54
C ILE A 224 30.60 5.77 -5.26
N ASP A 225 29.39 6.03 -5.74
CA ASP A 225 28.69 7.30 -5.51
C ASP A 225 28.26 7.46 -4.04
N ALA A 226 27.74 6.40 -3.42
CA ALA A 226 27.39 6.36 -2.01
C ALA A 226 28.62 6.59 -1.12
N TYR A 227 29.75 5.95 -1.44
CA TYR A 227 31.01 6.18 -0.74
C TYR A 227 31.47 7.63 -0.89
N THR A 228 31.45 8.17 -2.12
CA THR A 228 31.83 9.57 -2.40
C THR A 228 30.95 10.57 -1.65
N GLN A 229 29.65 10.29 -1.56
CA GLN A 229 28.70 11.09 -0.80
C GLN A 229 28.98 11.01 0.71
N SER A 230 29.26 9.81 1.23
CA SER A 230 29.62 9.60 2.63
C SER A 230 30.91 10.34 3.03
N GLU A 231 31.92 10.37 2.14
CA GLU A 231 33.17 11.11 2.36
C GLU A 231 32.95 12.63 2.28
N LYS A 232 32.09 13.11 1.36
CA LYS A 232 31.69 14.53 1.30
C LYS A 232 30.95 14.96 2.57
N ASP A 233 30.07 14.13 3.11
CA ASP A 233 29.33 14.44 4.33
C ASP A 233 30.22 14.39 5.58
N ARG A 234 31.21 13.48 5.61
CA ARG A 234 32.30 13.50 6.62
C ARG A 234 33.17 14.76 6.52
N ALA A 235 33.49 15.21 5.31
CA ALA A 235 34.25 16.43 5.08
C ALA A 235 33.46 17.71 5.43
N ARG A 236 32.14 17.71 5.22
CA ARG A 236 31.26 18.81 5.64
C ARG A 236 31.17 18.92 7.16
N ASN A 237 31.07 17.78 7.85
CA ASN A 237 30.99 17.74 9.31
C ASN A 237 32.33 17.96 10.00
N SER A 238 33.44 18.05 9.26
CA SER A 238 34.78 18.36 9.79
C SER A 238 35.21 19.82 9.63
N ILE A 239 34.34 20.71 9.11
CA ILE A 239 34.56 22.17 9.17
C ILE A 239 34.04 22.68 10.53
N PRO A 240 34.89 23.02 11.51
CA PRO A 240 34.43 23.60 12.77
C PRO A 240 33.84 24.99 12.51
N SER A 241 32.67 25.26 13.10
CA SER A 241 31.91 26.52 13.05
C SER A 241 32.60 27.78 13.61
N ASN A 242 33.93 27.82 13.68
CA ASN A 242 34.72 28.93 14.23
C ASN A 242 35.84 29.36 13.28
N ALA A 243 35.50 29.93 12.13
CA ALA A 243 36.40 30.79 11.37
C ALA A 243 35.72 32.15 11.16
N ILE A 244 35.81 32.99 12.20
CA ILE A 244 35.50 34.41 12.13
C ILE A 244 36.39 35.01 11.03
N ILE A 245 35.76 35.48 9.95
CA ILE A 245 36.39 36.35 8.97
C ILE A 245 36.70 37.67 9.68
N THR A 246 37.98 37.97 9.90
CA THR A 246 38.44 39.34 10.21
C THR A 246 39.35 39.82 9.09
N GLU A 247 38.71 40.60 8.21
CA GLU A 247 39.20 41.76 7.45
C GLU A 247 40.68 41.87 7.06
N GLY A 248 40.90 42.02 5.75
CA GLY A 248 41.56 43.23 5.26
C GLY A 248 42.96 43.06 4.65
N LYS A 249 43.03 42.63 3.39
CA LYS A 249 43.82 43.29 2.33
C LYS A 249 43.18 43.01 0.97
N GLU A 250 42.58 44.04 0.38
CA GLU A 250 42.15 44.08 -1.02
C GLU A 250 43.34 43.70 -1.93
N PHE A 251 43.21 42.62 -2.70
CA PHE A 251 44.15 42.32 -3.78
C PHE A 251 43.53 42.76 -5.10
N ASN A 252 44.08 43.87 -5.58
CA ASN A 252 43.73 44.63 -6.77
C ASN A 252 43.61 43.72 -8.00
N GLY A 253 42.42 43.72 -8.60
CA GLY A 253 42.09 42.96 -9.80
C GLY A 253 42.76 43.55 -11.03
N ASN A 254 43.92 43.00 -11.41
CA ASN A 254 44.50 43.02 -12.75
C ASN A 254 45.79 42.19 -12.81
N LYS A 255 45.74 40.94 -12.33
CA LYS A 255 46.77 39.94 -12.66
C LYS A 255 46.11 38.68 -13.17
N THR A 256 46.47 38.25 -14.36
CA THR A 256 46.01 36.95 -14.89
C THR A 256 46.71 35.82 -14.14
N MET A 257 46.07 34.66 -14.02
CA MET A 257 46.61 33.52 -13.26
C MET A 257 48.03 33.10 -13.73
N ALA A 258 48.36 33.39 -14.99
CA ALA A 258 49.69 33.23 -15.57
C ALA A 258 50.77 34.10 -14.88
N GLU A 259 50.44 35.33 -14.48
CA GLU A 259 51.38 36.24 -13.80
C GLU A 259 51.64 35.82 -12.35
N TYR A 260 50.66 35.20 -11.70
CA TYR A 260 50.81 34.63 -10.35
C TYR A 260 51.79 33.45 -10.35
N TYR A 261 51.66 32.54 -11.33
CA TYR A 261 52.59 31.42 -11.47
C TYR A 261 54.00 31.86 -11.92
N ALA A 262 54.11 32.92 -12.73
CA ALA A 262 55.41 33.50 -13.10
C ALA A 262 56.14 34.14 -11.91
N GLU A 263 55.39 34.75 -10.98
CA GLU A 263 55.95 35.38 -9.77
C GLU A 263 56.41 34.32 -8.74
N ILE A 264 55.66 33.22 -8.62
CA ILE A 264 56.06 32.04 -7.84
C ILE A 264 57.31 31.38 -8.43
N GLY A 265 57.37 31.20 -9.75
CA GLY A 265 58.53 30.64 -10.45
C GLY A 265 59.81 31.48 -10.27
N LYS A 266 59.71 32.82 -10.33
CA LYS A 266 60.85 33.72 -10.04
C LYS A 266 61.29 33.68 -8.58
N LYS A 267 60.38 33.49 -7.62
CA LYS A 267 60.74 33.31 -6.21
C LYS A 267 61.43 31.98 -5.97
N MET A 268 60.96 30.89 -6.58
CA MET A 268 61.62 29.58 -6.48
C MET A 268 63.01 29.57 -7.15
N SER A 269 63.20 30.28 -8.27
CA SER A 269 64.51 30.40 -8.92
C SER A 269 65.58 31.09 -8.06
N ARG A 270 65.20 31.96 -7.11
CA ARG A 270 66.17 32.57 -6.17
C ARG A 270 66.56 31.66 -5.02
N PHE A 271 65.82 30.57 -4.78
CA PHE A 271 66.14 29.58 -3.75
C PHE A 271 67.06 28.46 -4.28
N ILE A 272 67.38 28.43 -5.57
CA ILE A 272 68.24 27.41 -6.21
C ILE A 272 69.53 28.05 -6.77
N LYS A 273 70.12 29.01 -6.05
CA LYS A 273 71.50 29.48 -6.28
C LYS A 273 72.28 29.49 -4.98
#